data_AF-A0A3S0WKA3-F1
#
_entry.id   AF-A0A3S0WKA3-F1
#
_cell.length_a   1.000
_cell.length_b   1.000
_cell.length_c   1.000
_cell.angle_alpha   90.00
_cell.angle_beta   90.00
_cell.angle_gamma   90.00
#
_symmetry.space_group_name_H-M   'P 1'
#
loop_
_entity.id
_entity.type
_entity.pdbx_description
1 polymer ?
#
loop_
_entity_poly.entity_id
_entity_poly.type
_entity_poly.pdbx_seq_one_letter_code
_entity_poly.pdbx_strand_id
1 'polypeptide(L)' 'MDIIVGKDRKGVIVTFVDKYSSLLLMRKLETEKKAAPLAQTVIKMTKEANIPVRSITTDNGTGYAGHQE' A
#
# COMPACT_ATOMS: atom_id res chain seq x y z
N MET A 1 4.15 -1.07 6.04
CA MET A 1 3.67 -0.91 4.65
C MET A 1 4.09 0.47 4.26
N ASP A 2 4.79 0.60 3.14
CA ASP A 2 5.42 1.86 2.74
C ASP A 2 4.95 2.26 1.35
N ILE A 3 5.09 3.54 1.01
CA ILE A 3 4.73 4.07 -0.29
C ILE A 3 5.94 4.76 -0.89
N ILE A 4 6.42 4.24 -2.02
CA ILE A 4 7.45 4.88 -2.82
C ILE A 4 6.74 5.80 -3.82
N VAL A 5 7.10 7.08 -3.81
CA VAL A 5 6.51 8.12 -4.67
C VAL A 5 7.58 8.61 -5.63
N GLY A 6 7.35 8.43 -6.93
CA GLY A 6 8.24 8.96 -7.96
C GLY A 6 8.22 10.49 -8.05
N LYS A 7 9.16 11.03 -8.83
CA LYS A 7 9.30 12.47 -9.07
C LYS A 7 7.98 13.07 -9.57
N ASP A 8 7.66 14.28 -9.10
CA ASP A 8 6.41 14.99 -9.42
C ASP A 8 5.14 14.18 -9.07
N ARG A 9 5.25 13.22 -8.14
CA ARG A 9 4.21 12.27 -7.73
C ARG A 9 3.75 11.31 -8.84
N LYS A 10 4.56 11.17 -9.89
CA LYS A 10 4.33 10.25 -10.99
C LYS A 10 4.93 8.87 -10.70
N GLY A 11 4.09 7.85 -10.74
CA GLY A 11 4.46 6.48 -10.38
C GLY A 11 4.50 6.30 -8.86
N VAL A 12 3.42 5.74 -8.32
CA VAL A 12 3.33 5.37 -6.91
C VAL A 12 3.45 3.86 -6.79
N ILE A 13 4.31 3.37 -5.90
CA ILE A 13 4.46 1.94 -5.61
C ILE A 13 4.12 1.73 -4.14
N VAL A 14 3.21 0.81 -3.85
CA VAL A 14 2.96 0.34 -2.49
C VAL A 14 3.84 -0.88 -2.21
N THR A 15 4.44 -0.92 -1.02
CA THR A 15 5.22 -2.05 -0.52
C THR A 15 4.57 -2.62 0.73
N PHE A 16 4.52 -3.95 0.81
CA PHE A 16 3.97 -4.67 1.95
C PHE A 16 4.95 -5.77 2.35
N VAL A 17 5.38 -5.77 3.61
CA VAL A 17 6.27 -6.80 4.15
C VAL A 17 5.51 -7.56 5.22
N ASP A 18 5.37 -8.87 5.02
CA ASP A 18 4.99 -9.75 6.11
C ASP A 18 6.17 -9.89 7.09
N LYS A 19 5.96 -9.48 8.33
CA LYS A 19 7.02 -9.46 9.35
C LYS A 19 7.42 -10.85 9.84
N TYR A 20 6.55 -11.86 9.67
CA TYR A 20 6.87 -13.22 10.09
C TYR A 20 7.77 -13.92 9.06
N SER A 21 7.36 -13.93 7.78
CA SER A 21 8.08 -14.62 6.71
C SER A 21 9.14 -13.78 5.99
N SER A 22 9.16 -12.46 6.21
CA SER A 22 9.94 -11.50 5.42
C SER A 22 9.57 -11.46 3.93
N LEU A 23 8.39 -11.97 3.55
CA LEU A 23 7.88 -11.86 2.19
C LEU A 23 7.57 -10.40 1.85
N LEU A 24 8.19 -9.90 0.78
CA LEU A 24 7.94 -8.58 0.21
C LEU A 24 6.97 -8.70 -0.96
N LEU A 25 5.87 -7.95 -0.90
CA LEU A 25 4.95 -7.71 -1.99
C LEU A 25 5.06 -6.25 -2.43
N MET A 26 5.09 -6.00 -3.73
CA MET A 26 5.11 -4.65 -4.30
C MET A 26 4.15 -4.54 -5.47
N ARG A 27 3.49 -3.38 -5.61
CA ARG A 27 2.63 -3.10 -6.76
C ARG A 27 2.66 -1.61 -7.10
N LYS A 28 2.80 -1.31 -8.39
CA LYS A 28 2.61 0.04 -8.93
C LYS A 28 1.11 0.36 -8.96
N LEU A 29 0.72 1.54 -8.51
CA LEU A 29 -0.64 2.05 -8.65
C LEU A 29 -0.84 2.62 -10.05
N GLU A 30 -1.97 2.27 -10.67
CA GLU A 30 -2.38 2.80 -11.97
C GLU A 30 -2.80 4.27 -11.90
N THR A 31 -3.25 4.73 -10.73
CA THR A 31 -3.74 6.10 -10.52
C THR A 31 -2.95 6.82 -9.44
N GLU A 32 -2.70 8.12 -9.65
CA GLU A 32 -2.00 8.96 -8.69
C GLU A 32 -2.93 9.38 -7.53
N LYS A 33 -2.44 9.23 -6.29
CA LYS A 33 -2.90 9.90 -5.06
C LYS A 33 -4.39 9.78 -4.71
N LYS A 34 -4.88 8.55 -4.50
CA LYS A 34 -6.19 8.33 -3.86
C LYS A 34 -6.12 7.21 -2.82
N ALA A 35 -6.68 7.46 -1.64
CA ALA A 35 -6.71 6.52 -0.53
C ALA A 35 -7.48 5.23 -0.87
N ALA A 36 -8.62 5.34 -1.58
CA ALA A 36 -9.45 4.18 -1.93
C ALA A 36 -8.76 3.21 -2.91
N PRO A 37 -8.18 3.65 -4.05
CA PRO A 37 -7.38 2.78 -4.92
C PRO A 37 -6.18 2.12 -4.23
N LEU A 38 -5.51 2.83 -3.31
CA LEU A 38 -4.42 2.27 -2.51
C LEU A 38 -4.93 1.11 -1.64
N ALA A 39 -6.02 1.32 -0.89
CA ALA A 39 -6.61 0.30 -0.03
C ALA A 39 -7.03 -0.95 -0.82
N GLN A 40 -7.69 -0.77 -1.97
CA GLN A 40 -8.06 -1.88 -2.85
C GLN A 40 -6.84 -2.65 -3.37
N THR A 41 -5.76 -1.94 -3.70
CA THR A 41 -4.51 -2.56 -4.16
C THR A 41 -3.91 -3.43 -3.07
N VAL A 42 -3.84 -2.94 -1.83
CA VAL A 42 -3.31 -3.69 -0.69
C VAL A 42 -4.16 -4.94 -0.43
N ILE A 43 -5.49 -4.83 -0.43
CA ILE A 43 -6.40 -5.97 -0.26
C ILE A 43 -6.17 -7.04 -1.34
N LYS A 44 -6.03 -6.60 -2.61
CA LYS A 44 -5.81 -7.53 -3.72
C LYS A 44 -4.46 -8.26 -3.59
N MET A 45 -3.41 -7.52 -3.25
CA MET A 45 -2.07 -8.09 -3.05
C MET A 45 -2.03 -9.15 -1.93
N THR A 46 -2.64 -8.86 -0.78
CA THR A 46 -2.61 -9.79 0.36
C THR A 46 -3.46 -11.04 0.11
N LYS A 47 -4.58 -10.91 -0.60
CA LYS A 47 -5.41 -12.05 -1.04
C LYS A 47 -4.68 -12.92 -2.06
N GLU A 48 -4.05 -12.33 -3.08
CA GLU A 48 -3.31 -13.07 -4.11
C GLU A 48 -2.12 -13.82 -3.52
N ALA A 49 -1.45 -13.25 -2.53
CA ALA A 49 -0.34 -13.90 -1.82
C ALA A 49 -0.81 -14.87 -0.72
N ASN A 50 -2.12 -14.99 -0.47
CA ASN A 50 -2.72 -15.82 0.57
C ASN A 50 -2.11 -15.61 1.96
N ILE A 51 -1.85 -14.34 2.32
CA ILE A 51 -1.24 -13.98 3.62
C ILE A 51 -2.35 -13.68 4.63
N PRO A 52 -2.37 -14.33 5.81
CA PRO A 52 -3.29 -13.96 6.89
C PRO A 52 -2.87 -12.61 7.50
N VAL A 53 -3.72 -11.59 7.36
CA VAL A 53 -3.45 -10.24 7.86
C VAL A 53 -4.28 -9.95 9.11
N ARG A 54 -3.62 -9.74 10.25
CA ARG A 54 -4.26 -9.28 11.50
C ARG A 54 -4.25 -7.76 11.64
N SER A 55 -3.13 -7.13 11.30
CA SER A 55 -2.95 -5.68 11.36
C SER A 55 -1.94 -5.24 10.32
N ILE A 56 -2.03 -3.97 9.93
CA ILE A 56 -1.09 -3.31 9.02
C ILE A 56 -0.57 -2.07 9.73
N THR A 57 0.75 -1.91 9.80
CA THR A 57 1.39 -0.70 10.32
C THR A 57 2.00 0.10 9.17
N THR A 58 1.88 1.42 9.25
CA THR A 58 2.36 2.37 8.24
C THR A 58 2.68 3.68 8.94
N ASP A 59 3.78 4.32 8.55
CA ASP A 59 4.15 5.68 8.95
C ASP A 59 3.91 6.70 7.83
N ASN A 60 3.43 6.25 6.66
CA ASN A 60 2.98 7.14 5.59
C ASN A 60 1.85 8.02 6.14
N GLY A 61 2.15 9.29 6.40
CA GLY A 61 1.23 10.25 7.02
C GLY A 61 -0.10 10.45 6.26
N THR A 62 -0.85 11.48 6.63
CA THR A 62 -2.26 11.68 6.19
C THR A 62 -2.50 11.78 4.68
N GLY A 63 -1.46 11.96 3.86
CA GLY A 63 -1.57 12.09 2.40
C GLY A 63 -2.18 10.89 1.66
N TYR A 64 -2.32 9.74 2.32
CA TYR A 64 -3.03 8.56 1.81
C TYR A 64 -4.08 8.01 2.77
N ALA A 65 -4.40 8.77 3.83
CA ALA A 65 -5.47 8.44 4.75
C ALA A 65 -6.81 8.84 4.13
N GLY A 66 -7.80 7.94 4.20
CA GLY A 66 -9.17 8.22 3.74
C GLY A 66 -10.01 8.95 4.78
N HIS A 67 -9.44 9.89 5.54
CA HIS A 67 -10.22 10.69 6.47
C HIS A 67 -11.22 11.56 5.69
N GLN A 68 -12.46 11.66 6.19
CA GLN A 68 -13.42 12.65 5.69
C GLN A 68 -12.88 14.04 6.02
N GLU A 69 -12.84 14.94 5.04
CA GLU A 69 -12.70 16.38 5.28
C GLU A 69 -13.95 16.94 5.95
#